data_AF-A0A671RPX6-F1
#
_entry.id   AF-A0A671RPX6-F1
#
_cell.length_a   1.000
_cell.length_b   1.000
_cell.length_c   1.000
_cell.angle_alpha   90.00
_cell.angle_beta   90.00
_cell.angle_gamma   90.00
#
_symmetry.space_group_name_H-M   'P 1'
#
loop_
_entity.id
_entity.type
_entity.pdbx_description
1 polymer ?
#
loop_
_entity_poly.entity_id
_entity_poly.type
_entity_poly.pdbx_seq_one_letter_code
_entity_poly.pdbx_strand_id
1 'polypeptide(L)'
;PIRREWYYEVIIVRIEVNGQDLNMDCKEYNYDKSIVDSGTTNLRLPRKVFQAAVKAIEAASSTEQFPSGFWLGEQLVCWQAGSTPWHIFPVISLYLMSENTNQSFRISILPQQYLRPVEDVASAQEDCYKFAVSQSSTGTVMGAVIMEGFYVVFDREHKRIGFAVSTCHVHDEFRTAAVEGPFHGVDLEDCGYNIPQTDESTLMTIAYIMAGICALFMLPLCLMVCQWRFTRCLHPLAISKRRMISIFSLFSWQF
;
A
#
# COMPACT_ATOMS: atom_id res chain seq x y z
N PRO A 1 -0.30 -15.13 10.81
CA PRO A 1 1.01 -14.77 11.43
C PRO A 1 1.34 -13.29 11.14
N ILE A 2 2.24 -12.68 11.92
CA ILE A 2 2.83 -11.37 11.59
C ILE A 2 3.93 -11.62 10.55
N ARG A 3 3.77 -11.09 9.33
CA ARG A 3 4.71 -11.34 8.21
C ARG A 3 6.06 -10.68 8.45
N ARG A 4 6.08 -9.44 8.93
CA ARG A 4 7.28 -8.68 9.29
C ARG A 4 6.99 -7.76 10.47
N GLU A 5 7.96 -7.55 11.35
CA GLU A 5 7.84 -6.76 12.59
C GLU A 5 8.19 -5.28 12.35
N TRP A 6 7.32 -4.57 11.65
CA TRP A 6 7.45 -3.13 11.34
C TRP A 6 6.09 -2.45 11.55
N TYR A 7 5.09 -2.96 10.83
CA TYR A 7 3.69 -2.88 11.18
C TYR A 7 3.22 -4.23 11.73
N TYR A 8 1.98 -4.30 12.20
CA TYR A 8 1.27 -5.55 12.40
C TYR A 8 0.79 -6.08 11.04
N GLU A 9 1.76 -6.47 10.21
CA GLU A 9 1.53 -6.92 8.83
C GLU A 9 1.00 -8.35 8.79
N VAL A 10 -0.05 -8.57 8.01
CA VAL A 10 -0.65 -9.88 7.76
C VAL A 10 -0.76 -10.12 6.25
N ILE A 11 -1.20 -11.32 5.86
CA ILE A 11 -1.44 -11.68 4.46
C ILE A 11 -2.93 -12.02 4.30
N ILE A 12 -3.60 -11.27 3.43
CA ILE A 12 -4.96 -11.56 2.96
C ILE A 12 -4.84 -12.45 1.72
N VAL A 13 -5.49 -13.61 1.75
CA VAL A 13 -5.37 -14.62 0.69
C VAL A 13 -6.59 -14.66 -0.23
N ARG A 14 -7.74 -14.18 0.25
CA ARG A 14 -9.00 -14.12 -0.48
C ARG A 14 -9.91 -13.07 0.15
N ILE A 15 -10.73 -12.43 -0.69
CA ILE A 15 -11.80 -11.54 -0.23
C ILE A 15 -13.10 -12.00 -0.88
N GLU A 16 -14.15 -12.12 -0.07
CA GLU A 16 -15.50 -12.39 -0.56
C GLU A 16 -16.45 -11.24 -0.25
N VAL A 17 -17.38 -10.99 -1.16
CA VAL A 17 -18.55 -10.14 -0.96
C VAL A 17 -19.80 -11.01 -1.11
N ASN A 18 -20.57 -11.15 -0.05
CA ASN A 18 -21.75 -12.02 0.03
C ASN A 18 -21.46 -13.49 -0.33
N GLY A 19 -20.28 -13.99 0.07
CA GLY A 19 -19.82 -15.35 -0.26
C GLY A 19 -19.33 -15.53 -1.71
N GLN A 20 -19.36 -14.49 -2.54
CA GLN A 20 -18.74 -14.51 -3.87
C GLN A 20 -17.31 -14.00 -3.79
N ASP A 21 -16.38 -14.77 -4.33
CA ASP A 21 -14.97 -14.38 -4.43
C ASP A 21 -14.80 -13.17 -5.36
N LEU A 22 -14.00 -12.18 -4.96
CA LEU A 22 -13.59 -11.09 -5.85
C LEU A 22 -12.76 -11.58 -7.04
N ASN A 23 -12.19 -12.80 -6.95
CA ASN A 23 -11.49 -13.50 -8.02
C ASN A 23 -10.36 -12.65 -8.63
N MET A 24 -9.51 -12.12 -7.76
CA MET A 24 -8.32 -11.35 -8.13
C MET A 24 -7.06 -12.13 -7.76
N ASP A 25 -5.93 -11.77 -8.36
CA ASP A 25 -4.62 -12.21 -7.87
C ASP A 25 -4.48 -11.77 -6.41
N CYS A 26 -4.20 -12.71 -5.50
CA CYS A 26 -4.14 -12.41 -4.08
C CYS A 26 -3.02 -11.43 -3.69
N LYS A 27 -2.01 -11.24 -4.54
CA LYS A 27 -1.00 -10.18 -4.38
C LYS A 27 -1.62 -8.79 -4.41
N GLU A 28 -2.70 -8.59 -5.15
CA GLU A 28 -3.41 -7.31 -5.22
C GLU A 28 -4.06 -6.94 -3.87
N TYR A 29 -4.49 -7.93 -3.07
CA TYR A 29 -5.03 -7.70 -1.73
C TYR A 29 -3.97 -7.16 -0.77
N ASN A 30 -2.69 -7.44 -1.02
CA ASN A 30 -1.57 -7.06 -0.18
C ASN A 30 -0.64 -6.06 -0.88
N TYR A 31 -1.11 -5.34 -1.91
CA TYR A 31 -0.29 -4.36 -2.62
C TYR A 31 -0.33 -2.98 -1.94
N ASP A 32 0.73 -2.48 -1.31
CA ASP A 32 2.09 -3.04 -1.13
C ASP A 32 2.28 -3.82 0.18
N LYS A 33 1.31 -3.76 1.09
CA LYS A 33 1.22 -4.53 2.34
C LYS A 33 -0.23 -4.62 2.83
N SER A 34 -0.49 -5.43 3.84
CA SER A 34 -1.77 -5.46 4.57
C SER A 34 -1.50 -5.36 6.08
N ILE A 35 -2.13 -4.42 6.77
CA ILE A 35 -1.87 -4.17 8.20
C ILE A 35 -3.15 -4.14 9.03
N VAL A 36 -3.02 -4.44 10.32
CA VAL A 36 -4.04 -4.15 11.34
C VAL A 36 -3.66 -2.84 12.03
N ASP A 37 -4.54 -1.84 12.02
CA ASP A 37 -4.22 -0.49 12.51
C ASP A 37 -5.42 0.19 13.17
N SER A 38 -5.41 0.24 14.51
CA SER A 38 -6.45 0.94 15.28
C SER A 38 -6.40 2.47 15.13
N GLY A 39 -5.32 3.03 14.58
CA GLY A 39 -5.18 4.47 14.32
C GLY A 39 -5.88 4.94 13.04
N THR A 40 -6.35 4.00 12.21
CA THR A 40 -7.12 4.28 10.99
C THR A 40 -8.58 3.91 11.20
N THR A 41 -9.52 4.78 10.83
CA THR A 41 -10.96 4.48 10.98
C THR A 41 -11.43 3.39 10.01
N ASN A 42 -11.24 3.60 8.71
CA ASN A 42 -11.88 2.80 7.65
C ASN A 42 -11.16 1.48 7.36
N LEU A 43 -11.88 0.54 6.73
CA LEU A 43 -11.24 -0.48 5.91
C LEU A 43 -10.67 0.20 4.66
N ARG A 44 -9.36 0.30 4.55
CA ARG A 44 -8.72 0.87 3.36
C ARG A 44 -8.25 -0.25 2.46
N LEU A 45 -8.57 -0.21 1.17
CA LEU A 45 -8.22 -1.24 0.19
C LEU A 45 -7.38 -0.65 -0.95
N PRO A 46 -6.40 -1.39 -1.51
CA PRO A 46 -5.68 -0.99 -2.70
C PRO A 46 -6.64 -0.64 -3.83
N ARG A 47 -6.30 0.35 -4.66
CA ARG A 47 -7.19 0.90 -5.70
C ARG A 47 -7.97 -0.14 -6.50
N LYS A 48 -7.30 -1.17 -7.04
CA LYS A 48 -7.98 -2.20 -7.84
C LYS A 48 -8.97 -3.03 -7.00
N VAL A 49 -8.56 -3.37 -5.77
CA VAL A 49 -9.38 -4.15 -4.83
C VAL A 49 -10.58 -3.35 -4.35
N PHE A 50 -10.39 -2.07 -4.03
CA PHE A 50 -11.46 -1.14 -3.68
C PHE A 50 -12.51 -1.06 -4.78
N GLN A 51 -12.09 -0.86 -6.03
CA GLN A 51 -13.00 -0.80 -7.17
C GLN A 51 -13.79 -2.11 -7.38
N ALA A 52 -13.14 -3.26 -7.24
CA ALA A 52 -13.80 -4.56 -7.36
C ALA A 52 -14.80 -4.79 -6.21
N ALA A 53 -14.41 -4.48 -4.97
CA ALA A 53 -15.25 -4.61 -3.78
C ALA A 53 -16.49 -3.70 -3.86
N VAL A 54 -16.31 -2.42 -4.17
CA VAL A 54 -17.43 -1.46 -4.33
C VAL A 54 -18.39 -1.93 -5.41
N LYS A 55 -17.89 -2.36 -6.57
CA LYS A 55 -18.74 -2.91 -7.65
C LYS A 55 -19.56 -4.12 -7.19
N ALA A 56 -18.96 -5.03 -6.43
CA ALA A 56 -19.66 -6.20 -5.90
C ALA A 56 -20.70 -5.82 -4.83
N ILE A 57 -20.38 -4.84 -3.97
CA ILE A 57 -21.29 -4.32 -2.94
C ILE A 57 -22.48 -3.62 -3.58
N GLU A 58 -22.24 -2.72 -4.54
CA GLU A 58 -23.28 -2.02 -5.32
C GLU A 58 -24.24 -3.01 -6.01
N ALA A 59 -23.69 -4.08 -6.62
CA ALA A 59 -24.49 -5.10 -7.26
C ALA A 59 -25.38 -5.85 -6.23
N ALA A 60 -24.83 -6.17 -5.06
CA ALA A 60 -25.57 -6.86 -3.99
C ALA A 60 -26.66 -5.97 -3.37
N SER A 61 -26.42 -4.66 -3.24
CA SER A 61 -27.36 -3.69 -2.66
C SER A 61 -28.23 -3.00 -3.72
N SER A 62 -28.35 -3.56 -4.92
CA SER A 62 -28.98 -2.91 -6.09
C SER A 62 -30.49 -2.66 -5.98
N THR A 63 -31.13 -3.15 -4.92
CA THR A 63 -32.54 -2.85 -4.59
C THR A 63 -32.75 -1.38 -4.22
N GLU A 64 -31.70 -0.67 -3.81
CA GLU A 64 -31.70 0.76 -3.51
C GLU A 64 -30.60 1.47 -4.33
N GLN A 65 -30.85 2.72 -4.72
CA GLN A 65 -29.86 3.53 -5.44
C GLN A 65 -29.17 4.49 -4.49
N PHE A 66 -27.84 4.47 -4.52
CA PHE A 66 -27.00 5.33 -3.71
C PHE A 66 -26.26 6.33 -4.60
N PRO A 67 -26.05 7.57 -4.15
CA PRO A 67 -25.25 8.53 -4.91
C PRO A 67 -23.79 8.06 -4.95
N SER A 68 -23.09 8.33 -6.06
CA SER A 68 -21.69 7.89 -6.21
C SER A 68 -20.76 8.40 -5.10
N GLY A 69 -21.03 9.60 -4.56
CA GLY A 69 -20.29 10.16 -3.43
C GLY A 69 -20.41 9.35 -2.14
N PHE A 70 -21.48 8.55 -1.96
CA PHE A 70 -21.60 7.65 -0.81
C PHE A 70 -20.52 6.57 -0.85
N TRP A 71 -20.33 5.90 -1.99
CA TRP A 71 -19.33 4.85 -2.18
C TRP A 71 -17.89 5.36 -2.09
N LEU A 72 -17.69 6.66 -2.27
CA LEU A 72 -16.40 7.32 -2.06
C LEU A 72 -16.18 7.75 -0.60
N GLY A 73 -17.18 7.60 0.28
CA GLY A 73 -17.15 8.06 1.67
C GLY A 73 -17.32 9.58 1.83
N GLU A 74 -17.68 10.29 0.76
CA GLU A 74 -17.82 11.74 0.70
C GLU A 74 -19.21 12.21 1.13
N GLN A 75 -20.25 11.41 0.83
CA GLN A 75 -21.64 11.71 1.14
C GLN A 75 -22.22 10.74 2.18
N LEU A 76 -23.23 11.23 2.90
CA LEU A 76 -24.01 10.45 3.86
C LEU A 76 -25.21 9.83 3.15
N VAL A 77 -25.68 8.70 3.67
CA VAL A 77 -27.01 8.15 3.39
C VAL A 77 -27.75 8.04 4.70
N CYS A 78 -29.01 8.47 4.71
CA CYS A 78 -29.84 8.50 5.91
C CYS A 78 -31.13 7.73 5.65
N TRP A 79 -31.57 6.99 6.65
CA TRP A 79 -32.88 6.35 6.69
C TRP A 79 -33.64 6.84 7.92
N GLN A 80 -34.96 6.64 7.94
CA GLN A 80 -35.73 6.89 9.16
C GLN A 80 -35.19 6.04 10.32
N ALA A 81 -35.16 6.58 11.53
CA ALA A 81 -34.60 5.91 12.70
C ALA A 81 -35.19 4.49 12.88
N GLY A 82 -34.31 3.50 13.02
CA GLY A 82 -34.65 2.08 13.16
C GLY A 82 -35.05 1.37 11.87
N SER A 83 -35.01 2.05 10.71
CA SER A 83 -35.42 1.48 9.41
C SER A 83 -34.27 1.19 8.44
N THR A 84 -33.01 1.32 8.88
CA THR A 84 -31.84 1.02 8.06
C THR A 84 -31.94 -0.39 7.45
N PRO A 85 -31.90 -0.54 6.11
CA PRO A 85 -32.17 -1.81 5.43
C PRO A 85 -30.93 -2.72 5.44
N TRP A 86 -30.46 -3.14 6.62
CA TRP A 86 -29.22 -3.93 6.78
C TRP A 86 -29.12 -5.14 5.83
N HIS A 87 -30.25 -5.80 5.57
CA HIS A 87 -30.34 -7.02 4.76
C HIS A 87 -29.94 -6.86 3.29
N ILE A 88 -30.04 -5.65 2.70
CA ILE A 88 -29.65 -5.43 1.30
C ILE A 88 -28.13 -5.33 1.14
N PHE A 89 -27.43 -5.02 2.23
CA PHE A 89 -25.99 -4.85 2.22
C PHE A 89 -25.29 -6.20 2.51
N PRO A 90 -24.25 -6.54 1.73
CA PRO A 90 -23.60 -7.84 1.81
C PRO A 90 -22.64 -7.96 3.01
N VAL A 91 -22.37 -9.20 3.41
CA VAL A 91 -21.24 -9.49 4.32
C VAL A 91 -19.93 -9.43 3.53
N ILE A 92 -18.88 -8.84 4.10
CA ILE A 92 -17.52 -8.86 3.52
C ILE A 92 -16.69 -9.85 4.34
N SER A 93 -16.04 -10.81 3.68
CA SER A 93 -15.16 -11.77 4.35
C SER A 93 -13.72 -11.62 3.89
N LEU A 94 -12.80 -11.49 4.84
CA LEU A 94 -11.36 -11.42 4.59
C LEU A 94 -10.72 -12.73 5.06
N TYR A 95 -10.11 -13.48 4.15
CA TYR A 95 -9.39 -14.69 4.47
C TYR A 95 -7.94 -14.33 4.79
N LEU A 96 -7.48 -14.69 5.97
CA LEU A 96 -6.15 -14.43 6.48
C LEU A 96 -5.34 -15.71 6.51
N MET A 97 -4.07 -15.62 6.16
CA MET A 97 -3.14 -16.76 6.28
C MET A 97 -3.04 -17.21 7.75
N SER A 98 -3.17 -18.51 7.98
CA SER A 98 -2.98 -19.14 9.29
C SER A 98 -1.50 -19.31 9.61
N GLU A 99 -1.18 -19.82 10.81
CA GLU A 99 0.19 -20.24 11.16
C GLU A 99 0.68 -21.42 10.31
N ASN A 100 -0.24 -22.26 9.83
CA ASN A 100 0.05 -23.29 8.85
C ASN A 100 -0.03 -22.68 7.44
N THR A 101 1.06 -22.77 6.67
CA THR A 101 1.26 -22.09 5.39
C THR A 101 0.24 -22.47 4.30
N ASN A 102 -0.39 -23.64 4.43
CA ASN A 102 -1.43 -24.12 3.51
C ASN A 102 -2.86 -23.98 4.06
N GLN A 103 -3.02 -23.19 5.13
CA GLN A 103 -4.31 -22.94 5.75
C GLN A 103 -4.58 -21.45 5.90
N SER A 104 -5.86 -21.11 5.82
CA SER A 104 -6.39 -19.79 6.13
C SER A 104 -7.60 -19.92 7.05
N PHE A 105 -8.02 -18.80 7.61
CA PHE A 105 -9.30 -18.64 8.28
C PHE A 105 -9.90 -17.33 7.79
N ARG A 106 -11.22 -17.18 7.86
CA ARG A 106 -11.89 -15.94 7.46
C ARG A 106 -12.42 -15.19 8.66
N ILE A 107 -12.36 -13.87 8.56
CA ILE A 107 -13.14 -12.95 9.39
C ILE A 107 -14.23 -12.32 8.53
N SER A 108 -15.47 -12.33 9.00
CA SER A 108 -16.63 -11.82 8.27
C SER A 108 -17.24 -10.63 9.00
N ILE A 109 -17.31 -9.49 8.32
CA ILE A 109 -17.88 -8.23 8.83
C ILE A 109 -19.23 -7.94 8.18
N LEU A 110 -20.12 -7.33 8.96
CA LEU A 110 -21.46 -6.95 8.56
C LEU A 110 -21.49 -5.48 8.09
N PRO A 111 -22.58 -5.05 7.42
CA PRO A 111 -22.80 -3.64 7.13
C PRO A 111 -22.80 -2.75 8.37
N GLN A 112 -23.18 -3.25 9.54
CA GLN A 112 -23.14 -2.52 10.80
C GLN A 112 -21.71 -2.07 11.17
N GLN A 113 -20.67 -2.76 10.68
CA GLN A 113 -19.28 -2.32 10.83
C GLN A 113 -18.87 -1.33 9.74
N TYR A 114 -19.10 -1.66 8.47
CA TYR A 114 -18.57 -0.84 7.36
C TYR A 114 -19.48 0.33 6.94
N LEU A 115 -20.67 0.46 7.51
CA LEU A 115 -21.50 1.66 7.47
C LEU A 115 -21.38 2.37 8.82
N ARG A 116 -20.51 3.38 8.88
CA ARG A 116 -20.19 4.07 10.12
C ARG A 116 -21.26 5.13 10.44
N PRO A 117 -21.89 5.10 11.63
CA PRO A 117 -22.86 6.12 12.01
C PRO A 117 -22.21 7.50 12.13
N VAL A 118 -22.99 8.54 11.82
CA VAL A 118 -22.58 9.94 11.93
C VAL A 118 -23.62 10.71 12.75
N GLU A 119 -23.31 10.90 14.02
CA GLU A 119 -24.22 11.51 15.00
C GLU A 119 -24.44 13.01 14.76
N ASP A 120 -23.42 13.75 14.32
CA ASP A 120 -23.47 15.22 14.21
C ASP A 120 -24.47 15.76 13.17
N VAL A 121 -24.90 14.92 12.22
CA VAL A 121 -25.81 15.30 11.12
C VAL A 121 -27.15 14.58 11.22
N ALA A 122 -27.20 13.49 11.99
CA ALA A 122 -28.43 12.74 12.22
C ALA A 122 -29.39 13.58 13.07
N SER A 123 -30.57 13.91 12.52
CA SER A 123 -31.68 14.35 13.35
C SER A 123 -32.12 13.18 14.25
N ALA A 124 -32.79 13.44 15.37
CA ALA A 124 -33.30 12.36 16.24
C ALA A 124 -34.30 11.40 15.54
N GLN A 125 -34.67 11.67 14.28
CA GLN A 125 -35.60 10.91 13.47
C GLN A 125 -34.91 10.12 12.35
N GLU A 126 -33.59 10.25 12.18
CA GLU A 126 -32.85 9.64 11.09
C GLU A 126 -31.58 8.94 11.58
N ASP A 127 -31.28 7.78 11.01
CA ASP A 127 -30.00 7.11 11.16
C ASP A 127 -29.15 7.37 9.90
N CYS A 128 -28.06 8.13 10.06
CA CYS A 128 -27.18 8.54 8.97
C CYS A 128 -25.83 7.82 9.03
N TYR A 129 -25.36 7.35 7.87
CA TYR A 129 -24.15 6.55 7.75
C TYR A 129 -23.23 7.07 6.66
N LYS A 130 -21.93 6.90 6.90
CA LYS A 130 -20.86 7.04 5.91
C LYS A 130 -20.31 5.68 5.56
N PHE A 131 -20.05 5.45 4.26
CA PHE A 131 -19.37 4.25 3.82
C PHE A 131 -17.91 4.26 4.33
N ALA A 132 -17.58 3.30 5.18
CA ALA A 132 -16.28 3.21 5.87
C ALA A 132 -15.33 2.21 5.21
N VAL A 133 -15.50 1.96 3.91
CA VAL A 133 -14.50 1.35 3.04
C VAL A 133 -13.95 2.43 2.13
N SER A 134 -12.63 2.57 2.03
CA SER A 134 -12.03 3.63 1.21
C SER A 134 -10.80 3.16 0.43
N GLN A 135 -10.45 3.93 -0.60
CA GLN A 135 -9.27 3.65 -1.41
C GLN A 135 -7.97 3.94 -0.64
N SER A 136 -6.96 3.12 -0.89
CA SER A 136 -5.58 3.25 -0.41
C SER A 136 -4.59 3.21 -1.55
N SER A 137 -3.53 4.01 -1.44
CA SER A 137 -2.31 3.93 -2.25
C SER A 137 -1.15 3.27 -1.52
N THR A 138 -1.35 2.82 -0.28
CA THR A 138 -0.29 2.36 0.64
C THR A 138 -0.60 1.00 1.27
N GLY A 139 -1.33 0.14 0.56
CA GLY A 139 -1.72 -1.18 1.06
C GLY A 139 -3.11 -1.24 1.68
N THR A 140 -3.52 -2.45 2.07
CA THR A 140 -4.74 -2.69 2.84
C THR A 140 -4.52 -2.29 4.29
N VAL A 141 -5.53 -1.62 4.87
CA VAL A 141 -5.56 -1.26 6.29
C VAL A 141 -6.87 -1.77 6.89
N MET A 142 -6.77 -2.75 7.79
CA MET A 142 -7.89 -3.16 8.64
C MET A 142 -7.98 -2.19 9.81
N GLY A 143 -8.77 -1.14 9.60
CA GLY A 143 -8.99 -0.06 10.56
C GLY A 143 -9.93 -0.42 11.71
N ALA A 144 -10.25 0.59 12.52
CA ALA A 144 -11.12 0.50 13.68
C ALA A 144 -12.48 -0.16 13.36
N VAL A 145 -13.13 0.19 12.24
CA VAL A 145 -14.42 -0.42 11.87
C VAL A 145 -14.34 -1.93 11.68
N ILE A 146 -13.19 -2.46 11.25
CA ILE A 146 -12.96 -3.91 11.19
C ILE A 146 -12.75 -4.46 12.60
N MET A 147 -11.89 -3.80 13.37
CA MET A 147 -11.53 -4.23 14.72
C MET A 147 -12.73 -4.20 15.69
N GLU A 148 -13.71 -3.33 15.48
CA GLU A 148 -14.96 -3.30 16.27
C GLU A 148 -15.77 -4.61 16.16
N GLY A 149 -15.62 -5.35 15.07
CA GLY A 149 -16.22 -6.67 14.90
C GLY A 149 -15.57 -7.78 15.74
N PHE A 150 -14.33 -7.58 16.22
CA PHE A 150 -13.49 -8.67 16.71
C PHE A 150 -12.71 -8.31 17.99
N TYR A 151 -12.51 -9.31 18.83
CA TYR A 151 -11.45 -9.27 19.83
C TYR A 151 -10.12 -9.59 19.14
N VAL A 152 -9.24 -8.59 19.04
CA VAL A 152 -7.97 -8.68 18.33
C VAL A 152 -6.82 -8.81 19.34
N VAL A 153 -6.06 -9.90 19.25
CA VAL A 153 -4.93 -10.19 20.14
C VAL A 153 -3.62 -9.98 19.41
N PHE A 154 -2.85 -8.98 19.82
CA PHE A 154 -1.50 -8.71 19.29
C PHE A 154 -0.44 -9.48 20.09
N ASP A 155 -0.25 -10.76 19.76
CA ASP A 155 0.72 -11.64 20.41
C ASP A 155 2.11 -11.45 19.79
N ARG A 156 2.82 -10.44 20.31
CA ARG A 156 4.17 -10.05 19.87
C ARG A 156 5.21 -11.12 20.17
N GLU A 157 5.06 -11.85 21.28
CA GLU A 157 5.99 -12.91 21.69
C GLU A 157 6.00 -14.05 20.68
N HIS A 158 4.82 -14.45 20.18
CA HIS A 158 4.68 -15.52 19.18
C HIS A 158 4.51 -15.00 17.75
N LYS A 159 4.76 -13.70 17.49
CA LYS A 159 4.70 -13.06 16.17
C LYS A 159 3.40 -13.36 15.41
N ARG A 160 2.25 -13.20 16.08
CA ARG A 160 0.94 -13.49 15.50
C ARG A 160 -0.13 -12.51 15.94
N ILE A 161 -1.22 -12.50 15.18
CA ILE A 161 -2.43 -11.74 15.50
C ILE A 161 -3.59 -12.73 15.56
N GLY A 162 -4.27 -12.77 16.70
CA GLY A 162 -5.46 -13.58 16.91
C GLY A 162 -6.72 -12.76 16.66
N PHE A 163 -7.74 -13.41 16.10
CA PHE A 163 -9.08 -12.83 15.93
C PHE A 163 -10.10 -13.77 16.58
N ALA A 164 -11.01 -13.20 17.36
CA ALA A 164 -12.21 -13.86 17.84
C ALA A 164 -13.40 -12.91 17.68
N VAL A 165 -14.62 -13.42 17.60
CA VAL A 165 -15.81 -12.56 17.54
C VAL A 165 -15.88 -11.70 18.82
N SER A 166 -16.04 -10.38 18.66
CA SER A 166 -16.17 -9.49 19.81
C SER A 166 -17.50 -9.71 20.53
N THR A 167 -17.53 -9.63 21.87
CA THR A 167 -18.77 -9.69 22.64
C THR A 167 -19.61 -8.42 22.52
N CYS A 168 -19.07 -7.34 21.96
CA CYS A 168 -19.75 -6.06 21.79
C CYS A 168 -19.89 -5.60 20.32
N HIS A 169 -19.67 -6.50 19.35
CA HIS A 169 -19.88 -6.15 17.95
C HIS A 169 -21.36 -5.85 17.66
N VAL A 170 -21.62 -4.82 16.87
CA VAL A 170 -22.98 -4.47 16.42
C VAL A 170 -23.45 -5.48 15.37
N HIS A 171 -24.67 -5.99 15.53
CA HIS A 171 -25.28 -6.98 14.66
C HIS A 171 -26.81 -6.87 14.68
N ASP A 172 -27.47 -7.50 13.71
CA ASP A 172 -28.92 -7.66 13.67
C ASP A 172 -29.33 -9.07 14.15
N GLU A 173 -30.63 -9.34 14.24
CA GLU A 173 -31.14 -10.65 14.70
C GLU A 173 -30.81 -11.81 13.74
N PHE A 174 -30.37 -11.52 12.51
CA PHE A 174 -30.22 -12.51 11.44
C PHE A 174 -28.78 -12.89 11.15
N ARG A 175 -27.83 -11.97 11.34
CA ARG A 175 -26.42 -12.15 10.98
C ARG A 175 -25.52 -11.61 12.08
N THR A 176 -24.49 -12.39 12.41
CA THR A 176 -23.43 -11.99 13.35
C THR A 176 -22.09 -11.93 12.64
N ALA A 177 -21.13 -11.16 13.17
CA ALA A 177 -19.75 -11.27 12.74
C ALA A 177 -19.24 -12.70 13.01
N ALA A 178 -18.31 -13.17 12.19
CA ALA A 178 -17.84 -14.55 12.28
C ALA A 178 -16.31 -14.65 12.12
N VAL A 179 -15.73 -15.63 12.81
CA VAL A 179 -14.34 -16.08 12.60
C VAL A 179 -14.40 -17.58 12.38
N GLU A 180 -14.08 -18.02 11.16
CA GLU A 180 -14.29 -19.41 10.74
C GLU A 180 -13.05 -19.97 10.05
N GLY A 181 -12.81 -21.27 10.22
CA GLY A 181 -11.70 -21.99 9.60
C GLY A 181 -11.52 -23.39 10.21
N PRO A 182 -10.52 -24.16 9.74
CA PRO A 182 -9.57 -23.80 8.69
C PRO A 182 -10.13 -23.97 7.28
N PHE A 183 -9.62 -23.18 6.33
CA PHE A 183 -9.76 -23.38 4.89
C PHE A 183 -8.41 -23.77 4.30
N HIS A 184 -8.40 -24.68 3.34
CA HIS A 184 -7.16 -25.14 2.71
C HIS A 184 -6.85 -24.34 1.46
N GLY A 185 -5.58 -24.00 1.27
CA GLY A 185 -5.05 -23.35 0.08
C GLY A 185 -3.67 -23.89 -0.28
N VAL A 186 -3.16 -23.45 -1.42
CA VAL A 186 -1.83 -23.83 -1.92
C VAL A 186 -0.96 -22.58 -1.91
N ASP A 187 0.24 -22.68 -1.31
CA ASP A 187 1.29 -21.65 -1.32
C ASP A 187 0.78 -20.25 -0.96
N LEU A 188 0.01 -20.14 0.13
CA LEU A 188 -0.62 -18.89 0.56
C LEU A 188 0.38 -17.77 0.90
N GLU A 189 1.63 -18.13 1.18
CA GLU A 189 2.73 -17.16 1.37
C GLU A 189 3.01 -16.33 0.12
N ASP A 190 2.74 -16.86 -1.09
CA ASP A 190 2.95 -16.13 -2.36
C ASP A 190 2.04 -14.90 -2.47
N CYS A 191 0.92 -14.86 -1.74
CA CYS A 191 0.04 -13.69 -1.69
C CYS A 191 0.71 -12.46 -1.06
N GLY A 192 1.80 -12.64 -0.30
CA GLY A 192 2.57 -11.54 0.26
C GLY A 192 3.26 -10.72 -0.83
N TYR A 193 2.93 -9.43 -0.94
CA TYR A 193 3.61 -8.55 -1.89
C TYR A 193 5.04 -8.26 -1.44
N ASN A 194 6.02 -8.59 -2.26
CA ASN A 194 7.41 -8.20 -2.04
C ASN A 194 7.65 -6.93 -2.82
N ILE A 195 7.79 -5.79 -2.12
CA ILE A 195 8.28 -4.57 -2.76
C ILE A 195 9.65 -4.92 -3.33
N PRO A 196 9.90 -4.76 -4.65
CA PRO A 196 11.24 -4.87 -5.17
C PRO A 196 12.09 -3.89 -4.38
N GLN A 197 13.08 -4.38 -3.65
CA GLN A 197 14.09 -3.53 -3.04
C GLN A 197 14.88 -2.88 -4.20
N THR A 198 14.32 -1.84 -4.80
CA THR A 198 15.16 -0.76 -5.31
C THR A 198 15.72 -0.12 -4.07
N ASP A 199 16.79 -0.73 -3.56
CA ASP A 199 17.60 -0.21 -2.48
C ASP A 199 17.97 1.22 -2.90
N GLU A 200 17.27 2.22 -2.36
CA GLU A 200 17.62 3.63 -2.57
C GLU A 200 19.08 3.85 -2.20
N SER A 201 19.60 3.07 -1.25
CA SER A 201 21.02 2.98 -0.91
C SER A 201 21.88 2.54 -2.09
N THR A 202 21.49 1.52 -2.87
CA THR A 202 22.23 1.09 -4.07
C THR A 202 22.19 2.15 -5.16
N LEU A 203 21.04 2.79 -5.38
CA LEU A 203 20.88 3.85 -6.38
C LEU A 203 21.68 5.11 -6.01
N MET A 204 21.67 5.50 -4.73
CA MET A 204 22.50 6.57 -4.18
C MET A 204 24.00 6.22 -4.23
N THR A 205 24.36 4.96 -3.93
CA THR A 205 25.74 4.48 -4.05
C THR A 205 26.23 4.57 -5.49
N ILE A 206 25.42 4.12 -6.46
CA ILE A 206 25.73 4.25 -7.89
C ILE A 206 25.86 5.73 -8.28
N ALA A 207 24.96 6.60 -7.81
CA ALA A 207 25.02 8.03 -8.10
C ALA A 207 26.31 8.69 -7.57
N TYR A 208 26.73 8.38 -6.33
CA TYR A 208 27.98 8.90 -5.78
C TYR A 208 29.22 8.37 -6.50
N ILE A 209 29.24 7.09 -6.89
CA ILE A 209 30.32 6.51 -7.67
C ILE A 209 30.44 7.23 -9.02
N MET A 210 29.33 7.44 -9.72
CA MET A 210 29.32 8.16 -11.01
C MET A 210 29.74 9.62 -10.87
N ALA A 211 29.29 10.30 -9.82
CA ALA A 211 29.72 11.68 -9.53
C ALA A 211 31.23 11.77 -9.27
N GLY A 212 31.80 10.81 -8.52
CA GLY A 212 33.24 10.73 -8.26
C GLY A 212 34.07 10.50 -9.53
N ILE A 213 33.62 9.57 -10.40
CA ILE A 213 34.26 9.31 -11.71
C ILE A 213 34.22 10.57 -12.58
N CYS A 214 33.06 11.23 -12.67
CA CYS A 214 32.91 12.49 -13.41
C CYS A 214 33.86 13.57 -12.88
N ALA A 215 33.97 13.73 -11.56
CA ALA A 215 34.88 14.71 -10.96
C ALA A 215 36.34 14.40 -11.30
N LEU A 216 36.77 13.13 -11.24
CA LEU A 216 38.13 12.70 -11.53
C LEU A 216 38.57 13.04 -12.96
N PHE A 217 37.68 12.94 -13.95
CA PHE A 217 38.00 13.27 -15.34
C PHE A 217 37.79 14.75 -15.69
N MET A 218 36.77 15.39 -15.13
CA MET A 218 36.44 16.78 -15.46
C MET A 218 37.33 17.80 -14.74
N LEU A 219 37.81 17.52 -13.52
CA LEU A 219 38.71 18.43 -12.80
C LEU A 219 40.03 18.70 -13.54
N PRO A 220 40.78 17.69 -14.01
CA PRO A 220 41.99 17.91 -14.79
C PRO A 220 41.74 18.69 -16.08
N LEU A 221 40.65 18.37 -16.79
CA LEU A 221 40.27 19.08 -18.02
C LEU A 221 39.93 20.55 -17.74
N CYS A 222 39.15 20.83 -16.69
CA CYS A 222 38.85 22.19 -16.26
C CYS A 222 40.11 22.95 -15.85
N LEU A 223 41.02 22.32 -15.09
CA LEU A 223 42.29 22.91 -14.70
C LEU A 223 43.18 23.22 -15.91
N MET A 224 43.28 22.30 -16.88
CA MET A 224 44.02 22.53 -18.13
C MET A 224 43.43 23.69 -18.94
N VAL A 225 42.11 23.77 -19.07
CA VAL A 225 41.43 24.87 -19.78
C VAL A 225 41.60 26.20 -19.04
N CYS A 226 41.49 26.20 -17.72
CA CYS A 226 41.75 27.38 -16.90
C CYS A 226 43.21 27.85 -17.06
N GLN A 227 44.18 26.95 -16.92
CA GLN A 227 45.60 27.25 -17.11
C GLN A 227 45.88 27.78 -18.53
N TRP A 228 45.26 27.20 -19.55
CA TRP A 228 45.36 27.66 -20.94
C TRP A 228 44.75 29.06 -21.15
N ARG A 229 43.60 29.35 -20.53
CA ARG A 229 43.00 30.69 -20.60
C ARG A 229 43.82 31.72 -19.83
N PHE A 230 44.32 31.39 -18.65
CA PHE A 230 45.19 32.27 -17.87
C PHE A 230 46.50 32.57 -18.60
N THR A 231 47.16 31.57 -19.20
CA THR A 231 48.37 31.79 -20.00
C THR A 231 48.12 32.64 -21.25
N ARG A 232 46.96 32.50 -21.91
CA ARG A 232 46.57 33.37 -23.02
C ARG A 232 46.21 34.81 -22.61
N CYS A 233 45.64 35.01 -21.41
CA CYS A 233 45.37 36.34 -20.87
C CYS A 233 46.63 37.06 -20.37
N LEU A 234 47.61 36.33 -19.84
CA LEU A 234 48.90 36.87 -19.38
C LEU A 234 49.87 37.17 -20.55
N HIS A 235 49.68 36.55 -21.72
CA HIS A 235 50.43 36.88 -22.94
C HIS A 235 49.49 37.29 -24.10
N PRO A 236 48.97 38.53 -24.09
CA PRO A 236 48.39 39.11 -25.30
C PRO A 236 49.53 39.46 -26.27
N LEU A 237 49.66 38.66 -27.34
CA LEU A 237 50.34 38.99 -28.60
C LEU A 237 51.60 39.88 -28.49
N ALA A 238 52.74 39.29 -28.12
CA ALA A 238 54.03 39.80 -28.57
C ALA A 238 54.40 39.09 -29.88
N ILE A 239 54.04 39.71 -31.01
CA ILE A 239 54.59 39.38 -32.32
C ILE A 239 56.10 39.66 -32.25
N SER A 240 56.93 38.61 -32.28
CA SER A 240 58.32 38.76 -32.72
C SER A 240 58.88 37.46 -33.30
N LYS A 241 59.53 37.65 -34.44
CA LYS A 241 60.12 36.71 -35.39
C LYS A 241 61.26 35.84 -34.82
N ARG A 242 61.43 34.67 -35.45
CA ARG A 242 62.63 33.79 -35.56
C ARG A 242 62.93 32.94 -34.30
N ARG A 243 63.27 31.65 -34.39
CA ARG A 243 64.12 30.97 -35.38
C ARG A 243 63.67 29.50 -35.58
N MET A 244 63.60 29.12 -36.84
CA MET A 244 63.59 27.74 -37.34
C MET A 244 64.93 27.08 -37.00
N ILE A 245 64.93 26.00 -36.21
CA ILE A 245 65.98 24.98 -36.22
C ILE A 245 65.30 23.62 -36.14
N SER A 246 65.40 22.91 -37.26
CA SER A 246 65.14 21.49 -37.46
C SER A 246 66.19 20.67 -36.73
N ILE A 247 65.78 19.67 -35.95
CA ILE A 247 66.53 18.42 -35.78
C ILE A 247 65.55 17.26 -35.92
N PHE A 248 65.58 16.68 -37.11
CA PHE A 248 65.14 15.32 -37.40
C PHE A 248 66.06 14.31 -36.69
N SER A 249 65.55 13.09 -36.52
CA SER A 249 66.27 11.85 -36.18
C SER A 249 66.50 11.63 -34.67
N LEU A 250 66.32 10.46 -34.07
CA LEU A 250 66.21 9.09 -34.57
C LEU A 250 65.51 8.22 -33.50
N PHE A 251 64.82 7.19 -34.00
CA PHE A 251 64.39 5.98 -33.28
C PHE A 251 65.40 5.48 -32.23
N SER A 252 64.91 5.02 -31.07
CA SER A 252 65.30 3.71 -30.53
C SER A 252 64.27 3.21 -29.51
N TRP A 253 63.93 1.94 -29.66
CA TRP A 253 63.05 1.10 -28.87
C TRP A 253 63.68 0.61 -27.55
N GLN A 254 62.82 -0.02 -26.72
CA GLN A 254 63.09 -1.06 -25.70
C GLN A 254 63.70 -0.59 -24.36
N PHE A 255 63.23 -1.02 -23.19
CA PHE A 255 62.42 -2.17 -22.75
C PHE A 255 61.41 -1.73 -21.67
#